data_AF-A0A1C4T5F6-F1
#
_entry.id   AF-A0A1C4T5F6-F1
#
_cell.length_a   1.000
_cell.length_b   1.000
_cell.length_c   1.000
_cell.angle_alpha   90.00
_cell.angle_beta   90.00
_cell.angle_gamma   90.00
#
_symmetry.space_group_name_H-M   'P 1'
#
loop_
_entity.id
_entity.type
_entity.pdbx_description
1 polymer ?
#
loop_
_entity_poly.entity_id
_entity_poly.type
_entity_poly.pdbx_seq_one_letter_code
_entity_poly.pdbx_strand_id
1 'polypeptide(L)'
;MGLARSYPREALVRALRLQVRTPASFGGAREAVASVRLTATDSDLSIGEGPEVAGPSLSLLLAVSGRRVALDELDGPGVGALAGTAA
;
A
#
# COMPACT_ATOMS: atom_id res chain seq x y z
N MET A 1 19.54 -18.80 8.15
CA MET A 1 18.25 -19.48 7.94
C MET A 1 17.22 -18.44 7.55
N GLY A 2 16.91 -18.35 6.26
CA GLY A 2 16.05 -17.30 5.71
C GLY A 2 14.58 -17.63 5.92
N LEU A 3 13.84 -16.70 6.52
CA LEU A 3 12.38 -16.71 6.47
C LEU A 3 11.98 -16.42 5.01
N ALA A 4 11.78 -17.47 4.21
CA ALA A 4 11.09 -17.33 2.94
C ALA A 4 9.66 -16.88 3.30
N ARG A 5 9.41 -15.57 3.27
CA ARG A 5 8.12 -14.99 3.58
C ARG A 5 7.18 -15.22 2.40
N SER A 6 6.66 -16.43 2.28
CA SER A 6 5.50 -16.72 1.44
C SER A 6 4.27 -16.14 2.12
N TYR A 7 4.02 -14.86 1.86
CA TYR A 7 2.74 -14.25 2.21
C TYR A 7 1.69 -14.66 1.19
N PRO A 8 0.60 -15.32 1.59
CA PRO A 8 -0.49 -15.59 0.66
C PRO A 8 -1.07 -14.25 0.18
N ARG A 9 -1.12 -14.05 -1.14
CA ARG A 9 -1.64 -12.83 -1.78
C ARG A 9 -2.98 -12.41 -1.23
N GLU A 10 -3.87 -13.38 -1.05
CA GLU A 10 -5.20 -13.12 -0.51
C GLU A 10 -5.15 -12.45 0.86
N ALA A 11 -4.22 -12.85 1.73
CA ALA A 11 -4.06 -12.21 3.03
C ALA A 11 -3.56 -10.77 2.91
N LEU A 12 -2.64 -10.49 1.98
CA LEU A 12 -2.16 -9.13 1.71
C LEU A 12 -3.27 -8.25 1.16
N VAL A 13 -4.06 -8.76 0.21
CA VAL A 13 -5.24 -8.07 -0.33
C VAL A 13 -6.27 -7.77 0.75
N ARG A 14 -6.54 -8.74 1.64
CA ARG A 14 -7.46 -8.55 2.77
C ARG A 14 -6.93 -7.53 3.78
N ALA A 15 -5.64 -7.56 4.08
CA ALA A 15 -4.99 -6.60 4.97
C ALA A 15 -5.03 -5.18 4.39
N LEU A 16 -4.72 -5.02 3.10
CA LEU A 16 -4.85 -3.74 2.39
C LEU A 16 -6.29 -3.23 2.45
N ARG A 17 -7.28 -4.07 2.14
CA ARG A 17 -8.71 -3.72 2.26
C ARG A 17 -9.13 -3.32 3.67
N LEU A 18 -8.51 -3.87 4.70
CA LEU A 18 -8.76 -3.46 6.08
C LEU A 18 -8.11 -2.09 6.35
N GLN A 19 -6.85 -1.91 5.97
CA GLN A 19 -6.12 -0.66 6.18
C GLN A 19 -6.79 0.54 5.51
N VAL A 20 -7.25 0.40 4.27
CA VAL A 20 -7.95 1.49 3.54
C VAL A 20 -9.31 1.86 4.13
N ARG A 21 -9.89 1.00 4.97
CA ARG A 21 -11.13 1.30 5.71
C ARG A 21 -10.85 1.95 7.06
N THR A 22 -9.66 1.75 7.59
CA THR A 22 -9.22 2.30 8.87
C THR A 22 -8.68 3.72 8.64
N PRO A 23 -9.11 4.72 9.44
CA PRO A 23 -8.56 6.06 9.36
C PRO A 23 -7.08 6.08 9.79
N ALA A 24 -6.31 7.01 9.24
CA ALA A 24 -4.89 7.20 9.53
C ALA A 24 -4.65 7.51 11.01
N SER A 25 -5.59 8.19 11.67
CA SER A 25 -5.57 8.41 13.13
C SER A 25 -5.56 7.12 13.96
N PHE A 26 -5.93 6.00 13.37
CA PHE A 26 -5.90 4.66 13.98
C PHE A 26 -4.85 3.74 13.31
N GLY A 27 -3.88 4.32 12.58
CA GLY A 27 -2.83 3.58 11.86
C GLY A 27 -3.32 2.91 10.57
N GLY A 28 -4.42 3.40 9.99
CA GLY A 28 -4.93 2.95 8.71
C GLY A 28 -4.45 3.78 7.52
N ALA A 29 -5.02 3.50 6.35
CA ALA A 29 -4.59 4.02 5.06
C ALA A 29 -5.72 4.74 4.30
N ARG A 30 -6.84 5.03 4.96
CA ARG A 30 -8.04 5.57 4.32
C ARG A 30 -7.79 6.90 3.62
N GLU A 31 -7.06 7.80 4.26
CA GLU A 31 -6.73 9.13 3.76
C GLU A 31 -5.67 9.04 2.66
N ALA A 32 -4.72 8.11 2.80
CA ALA A 32 -3.75 7.81 1.74
C ALA A 32 -4.47 7.42 0.45
N VAL A 33 -5.38 6.44 0.48
CA VAL A 33 -6.12 6.02 -0.73
C VAL A 33 -7.18 7.01 -1.22
N ALA A 34 -7.49 8.03 -0.42
CA ALA A 34 -8.31 9.16 -0.89
C ALA A 34 -7.50 10.14 -1.77
N SER A 35 -6.17 10.06 -1.73
CA SER A 35 -5.27 10.93 -2.48
C SER A 35 -4.43 10.21 -3.53
N VAL A 36 -4.32 8.88 -3.46
CA VAL A 36 -3.59 8.05 -4.42
C VAL A 36 -4.38 6.78 -4.76
N ARG A 37 -4.09 6.21 -5.93
CA ARG A 37 -4.63 4.91 -6.34
C ARG A 37 -3.56 3.84 -6.21
N LEU A 38 -3.75 2.89 -5.30
CA LEU A 38 -2.85 1.74 -5.10
C LEU A 38 -3.22 0.63 -6.09
N THR A 39 -2.26 0.21 -6.92
CA THR A 39 -2.41 -0.88 -7.89
C THR A 39 -1.39 -1.97 -7.57
N ALA A 40 -1.85 -3.16 -7.18
CA ALA A 40 -0.95 -4.30 -7.01
C ALA A 40 -0.53 -4.84 -8.39
N THR A 41 0.77 -4.99 -8.62
CA THR A 41 1.30 -5.60 -9.86
C THR A 41 1.23 -7.12 -9.85
N ASP A 42 0.98 -7.69 -8.68
CA ASP A 42 1.05 -9.11 -8.41
C ASP A 42 -0.30 -9.70 -7.98
N SER A 43 -1.37 -8.91 -8.06
CA SER A 43 -2.76 -9.26 -7.78
C SER A 43 -3.71 -8.28 -8.46
N ASP A 44 -4.95 -8.65 -8.73
CA ASP A 44 -5.97 -7.76 -9.32
C ASP A 44 -6.55 -6.75 -8.30
N LEU A 45 -5.68 -6.12 -7.53
CA LEU A 45 -6.06 -5.15 -6.50
C LEU A 45 -5.80 -3.73 -7.01
N SER A 46 -6.87 -2.94 -7.08
CA SER A 46 -6.82 -1.51 -7.34
C SER A 46 -7.72 -0.81 -6.32
N ILE A 47 -7.18 0.10 -5.51
CA ILE A 47 -7.97 0.83 -4.50
C ILE A 47 -7.53 2.29 -4.45
N GLY A 48 -8.52 3.19 -4.45
CA GLY A 48 -8.31 4.62 -4.27
C GLY A 48 -8.55 5.41 -5.55
N GLU A 49 -8.60 6.71 -5.39
CA GLU A 49 -8.89 7.67 -6.44
C GLU A 49 -7.72 8.67 -6.47
N GLY A 50 -7.00 8.75 -7.60
CA GLY A 50 -5.85 9.66 -7.70
C GLY A 50 -4.69 9.11 -8.54
N PRO A 51 -3.52 9.77 -8.48
CA PRO A 51 -2.31 9.33 -9.14
C PRO A 51 -1.92 7.91 -8.70
N GLU A 52 -1.51 7.12 -9.68
CA GLU A 52 -1.23 5.70 -9.50
C GLU A 52 0.06 5.46 -8.70
N VAL A 53 0.00 4.46 -7.83
CA VAL A 53 1.11 3.84 -7.12
C VAL A 53 1.04 2.35 -7.40
N ALA A 54 1.91 1.88 -8.28
CA ALA A 54 1.99 0.50 -8.70
C ALA A 54 3.13 -0.22 -7.99
N GLY A 55 2.90 -1.46 -7.55
CA GLY A 55 3.96 -2.32 -7.05
C GLY A 55 3.43 -3.58 -6.37
N PRO A 56 4.30 -4.41 -5.76
CA PRO A 56 3.86 -5.62 -5.10
C PRO A 56 2.89 -5.31 -3.96
N SER A 57 1.85 -6.15 -3.77
CA SER A 57 0.86 -5.96 -2.71
C SER A 57 1.48 -5.91 -1.30
N LEU A 58 2.61 -6.60 -1.08
CA LEU A 58 3.38 -6.47 0.16
C LEU A 58 4.00 -5.07 0.32
N SER A 59 4.61 -4.54 -0.74
CA SER A 59 5.27 -3.23 -0.73
C SER A 59 4.24 -2.12 -0.55
N LEU A 60 3.09 -2.23 -1.20
CA LEU A 60 1.93 -1.34 -0.97
C LEU A 60 1.48 -1.37 0.50
N LEU A 61 1.32 -2.56 1.09
CA LEU A 61 0.92 -2.74 2.49
C LEU A 61 1.93 -2.08 3.44
N LEU A 62 3.22 -2.27 3.18
CA LEU A 62 4.29 -1.69 3.99
C LEU A 62 4.32 -0.16 3.85
N ALA A 63 4.18 0.37 2.63
CA ALA A 63 4.16 1.80 2.37
C ALA A 63 2.98 2.50 3.06
N VAL A 64 1.77 1.94 2.97
CA VAL A 64 0.60 2.49 3.69
C VAL A 64 0.69 2.33 5.20
N SER A 65 1.49 1.39 5.68
CA SER A 65 1.83 1.24 7.11
C SER A 65 2.96 2.19 7.55
N GLY A 66 3.38 3.12 6.68
CA GLY A 66 4.42 4.13 6.95
C GLY A 66 5.87 3.64 6.82
N ARG A 67 6.10 2.44 6.28
CA ARG A 67 7.46 1.87 6.14
C ARG A 67 8.05 2.27 4.79
N ARG A 68 8.87 3.32 4.84
CA ARG A 68 9.51 3.95 3.67
C ARG A 68 10.38 3.01 2.81
N VAL A 69 10.91 1.94 3.38
CA VAL A 69 11.71 0.93 2.64
C VAL A 69 10.95 0.32 1.46
N ALA A 70 9.62 0.28 1.55
CA ALA A 70 8.81 -0.27 0.47
C ALA A 70 8.54 0.74 -0.65
N LEU A 71 8.77 2.05 -0.44
CA LEU A 71 8.56 3.07 -1.46
C LEU A 71 9.54 2.92 -2.63
N ASP A 72 10.74 2.39 -2.38
CA ASP A 72 11.74 2.12 -3.42
C ASP A 72 11.32 0.97 -4.37
N GLU A 73 10.35 0.16 -3.96
CA GLU A 73 9.75 -0.92 -4.75
C GLU A 73 8.41 -0.50 -5.39
N LEU A 74 8.01 0.77 -5.23
CA LEU A 74 6.77 1.32 -5.78
C LEU A 74 7.09 2.33 -6.88
N ASP A 75 6.31 2.26 -7.94
CA ASP A 75 6.41 3.13 -9.10
C ASP A 75 5.13 3.96 -9.28
N GLY A 76 5.27 5.10 -9.96
CA GLY A 76 4.13 5.91 -10.40
C GLY A 76 4.04 7.29 -9.76
N PRO A 77 3.19 8.17 -10.32
CA PRO A 77 3.10 9.57 -9.92
C PRO A 77 2.60 9.78 -8.48
N GLY A 78 1.94 8.77 -7.89
CA GLY A 78 1.39 8.86 -6.53
C GLY A 78 2.39 8.55 -5.42
N VAL A 79 3.59 8.02 -5.73
CA VAL A 79 4.55 7.54 -4.72
C VAL A 79 4.95 8.67 -3.76
N GLY A 80 5.20 9.87 -4.31
CA GLY A 80 5.54 11.05 -3.51
C GLY A 80 4.40 11.50 -2.59
N ALA A 81 3.15 11.42 -3.06
CA ALA A 81 1.98 11.73 -2.24
C ALA A 81 1.80 10.69 -1.12
N LEU A 82 1.96 9.40 -1.43
CA LEU A 82 1.89 8.32 -0.45
C LEU A 82 2.96 8.49 0.65
N ALA A 83 4.19 8.84 0.29
CA ALA A 83 5.29 9.12 1.22
C ALA A 83 5.01 10.29 2.17
N GLY A 84 4.23 11.28 1.71
CA GLY A 84 3.83 12.46 2.50
C GLY A 84 2.68 12.18 3.49
N THR A 85 1.87 11.14 3.25
CA THR A 85 0.72 10.80 4.11
C THR A 85 1.07 9.92 5.32
N ALA A 86 2.26 9.33 5.34
CA ALA A 86 2.75 8.47 6.42
C ALA A 86 3.24 9.22 7.69
N ALA A 87 2.68 10.40 7.97
CA ALA A 87 3.10 11.27 9.07
C ALA A 87 2.19 11.15 10.29
#